data_AF-A0A6L6J0G5-F1
#
_entry.id   AF-A0A6L6J0G5-F1
#
_cell.length_a   1.000
_cell.length_b   1.000
_cell.length_c   1.000
_cell.angle_alpha   90.00
_cell.angle_beta   90.00
_cell.angle_gamma   90.00
#
_symmetry.space_group_name_H-M   'P 1'
#
loop_
_entity.id
_entity.type
_entity.pdbx_description
1 polymer ?
#
loop_
_entity_poly.entity_id
_entity_poly.type
_entity_poly.pdbx_seq_one_letter_code
_entity_poly.pdbx_strand_id
1 'polypeptide(L)'
;MPALVLLVLVAACGRAPTDDILRGGVPANTNLHHSTGLPAESVRTVNRNDAGWRLIYRPHTAPAGAEQQAAHALCSLERKRVAQIVRLPLEAPYDDPGAAKIDVICA
;
A
#
# COMPACT_ATOMS: atom_id res chain seq x y z
N MET A 1 -33.42 45.40 15.85
CA MET A 1 -33.24 44.23 14.97
C MET A 1 -31.99 43.51 15.44
N PRO A 2 -32.09 42.38 16.17
CA PRO A 2 -30.89 41.72 16.67
C PRO A 2 -30.24 40.93 15.53
N ALA A 3 -28.95 41.18 15.28
CA ALA A 3 -28.15 40.46 14.31
C ALA A 3 -27.79 39.08 14.90
N LEU A 4 -28.29 38.03 14.27
CA LEU A 4 -28.00 36.63 14.61
C LEU A 4 -26.60 36.29 14.08
N VAL A 5 -25.61 36.22 14.96
CA VAL A 5 -24.25 35.79 14.61
C VAL A 5 -24.25 34.27 14.51
N LEU A 6 -24.22 33.75 13.28
CA LEU A 6 -24.11 32.33 12.98
C LEU A 6 -22.65 31.89 13.17
N LEU A 7 -22.34 31.21 14.28
CA LEU A 7 -21.04 30.58 14.52
C LEU A 7 -20.94 29.31 13.65
N VAL A 8 -20.23 29.41 12.53
CA VAL A 8 -19.86 28.25 11.70
C VAL A 8 -18.72 27.51 12.42
N LEU A 9 -19.08 26.46 13.16
CA LEU A 9 -18.14 25.49 13.69
C LEU A 9 -17.62 24.64 12.53
N VAL A 10 -16.47 25.04 11.98
CA VAL A 10 -15.65 24.17 11.15
C VAL A 10 -15.10 23.05 12.04
N ALA A 11 -15.84 21.94 12.12
CA ALA A 11 -15.31 20.67 12.59
C ALA A 11 -14.26 20.23 11.57
N ALA A 12 -13.00 20.53 11.85
CA ALA A 12 -11.89 20.00 11.08
C ALA A 12 -11.98 18.47 11.13
N CYS A 13 -12.26 17.86 9.98
CA CYS A 13 -12.14 16.43 9.73
C CYS A 13 -10.67 16.00 9.76
N GLY A 14 -9.95 16.29 10.84
CA GLY A 14 -8.67 15.68 11.15
C GLY A 14 -8.94 14.48 12.03
N ARG A 15 -9.21 13.31 11.43
CA ARG A 15 -9.15 12.05 12.17
C ARG A 15 -7.78 12.00 12.83
N ALA A 16 -7.74 11.93 14.17
CA ALA A 16 -6.52 11.65 14.90
C ALA A 16 -5.84 10.42 14.27
N PRO A 17 -4.50 10.33 14.23
CA PRO A 17 -3.81 9.12 13.79
C PRO A 17 -4.36 7.98 14.64
N THR A 18 -5.16 7.12 14.05
CA THR A 18 -5.71 5.98 14.76
C THR A 18 -4.57 4.98 14.93
N ASP A 19 -4.46 4.38 16.13
CA ASP A 19 -3.60 3.22 16.40
C ASP A 19 -4.12 1.95 15.68
N ASP A 20 -4.72 2.12 14.50
CA ASP A 20 -5.29 1.04 13.73
C ASP A 20 -4.17 0.12 13.28
N ILE A 21 -4.35 -1.16 13.56
CA ILE A 21 -3.44 -2.21 13.13
C ILE A 21 -4.09 -2.90 11.93
N LEU A 22 -3.42 -2.89 10.78
CA LEU A 22 -3.80 -3.69 9.63
C LEU A 22 -3.79 -5.17 10.01
N ARG A 23 -4.65 -5.98 9.37
CA ARG A 23 -4.60 -7.45 9.51
C ARG A 23 -3.16 -7.91 9.32
N GLY A 24 -2.67 -8.80 10.19
CA GLY A 24 -1.27 -9.24 10.21
C GLY A 24 -0.33 -8.41 11.09
N GLY A 25 -0.84 -7.45 11.86
CA GLY A 25 -0.07 -6.79 12.93
C GLY A 25 0.73 -5.56 12.50
N VAL A 26 0.45 -5.01 11.31
CA VAL A 26 1.19 -3.86 10.75
C VAL A 26 0.47 -2.56 11.12
N PRO A 27 1.12 -1.58 11.75
CA PRO A 27 0.52 -0.28 12.04
C PRO A 27 0.01 0.41 10.77
N ALA A 28 -1.19 0.99 10.79
CA ALA A 28 -1.78 1.67 9.64
C ALA A 28 -0.99 2.91 9.21
N ASN A 29 -0.20 3.51 10.10
CA ASN A 29 0.73 4.60 9.80
C ASN A 29 2.05 4.14 9.12
N THR A 30 2.23 2.83 8.90
CA THR A 30 3.39 2.30 8.18
C THR A 30 3.38 2.83 6.75
N ASN A 31 4.46 3.49 6.33
CA ASN A 31 4.61 3.89 4.94
C ASN A 31 4.91 2.65 4.07
N LEU A 32 3.85 2.01 3.61
CA LEU A 32 3.93 0.76 2.84
C LEU A 32 4.71 0.92 1.53
N HIS A 33 4.69 2.10 0.90
CA HIS A 33 5.48 2.36 -0.30
C HIS A 33 6.97 2.25 -0.01
N HIS A 34 7.42 2.90 1.07
CA HIS A 34 8.81 2.84 1.52
C HIS A 34 9.19 1.43 2.01
N SER A 35 8.26 0.70 2.62
CA SER A 35 8.49 -0.65 3.12
C SER A 35 8.76 -1.70 2.04
N THR A 36 8.47 -1.43 0.76
CA THR A 36 8.81 -2.35 -0.33
C THR A 36 10.31 -2.44 -0.61
N GLY A 37 11.09 -1.44 -0.18
CA GLY A 37 12.50 -1.30 -0.56
C GLY A 37 12.72 -0.92 -2.03
N LEU A 38 11.66 -0.68 -2.80
CA LEU A 38 11.75 -0.21 -4.18
C LEU A 38 11.86 1.31 -4.24
N PRO A 39 12.40 1.87 -5.35
CA PRO A 39 12.36 3.32 -5.59
C PRO A 39 10.92 3.83 -5.56
N ALA A 40 10.70 4.99 -4.93
CA ALA A 40 9.35 5.53 -4.71
C ALA A 40 8.58 5.75 -6.02
N GLU A 41 9.28 6.14 -7.08
CA GLU A 41 8.74 6.31 -8.43
C GLU A 41 8.28 5.00 -9.08
N SER A 42 8.84 3.87 -8.65
CA SER A 42 8.47 2.55 -9.15
C SER A 42 7.18 2.04 -8.52
N VAL A 43 6.90 2.40 -7.27
CA VAL A 43 5.74 1.90 -6.53
C VAL A 43 4.51 2.75 -6.82
N ARG A 44 3.47 2.17 -7.41
CA ARG A 44 2.20 2.85 -7.65
C ARG A 44 1.25 2.70 -6.49
N THR A 45 1.08 1.46 -6.05
CA THR A 45 0.15 1.12 -4.98
C THR A 45 0.69 -0.08 -4.22
N VAL A 46 0.58 -0.03 -2.89
CA VAL A 46 0.81 -1.17 -2.02
C VAL A 46 -0.37 -1.27 -1.08
N ASN A 47 -1.00 -2.44 -1.04
CA ASN A 47 -2.14 -2.65 -0.17
C ASN A 47 -2.11 -4.04 0.44
N ARG A 48 -2.69 -4.15 1.63
CA ARG A 48 -2.88 -5.43 2.29
C ARG A 48 -4.09 -6.15 1.70
N ASN A 49 -3.98 -7.47 1.52
CA ASN A 49 -5.12 -8.35 1.19
C ASN A 49 -5.19 -9.53 2.17
N ASP A 50 -6.16 -10.42 2.00
CA ASP A 50 -6.37 -11.55 2.93
C ASP A 50 -5.24 -12.60 2.89
N ALA A 51 -4.55 -12.73 1.75
CA ALA A 51 -3.47 -13.72 1.56
C ALA A 51 -2.07 -13.17 1.90
N GLY A 52 -1.92 -11.85 2.05
CA GLY A 52 -0.64 -11.16 2.22
C GLY A 52 -0.73 -9.74 1.66
N TRP A 53 0.06 -9.45 0.63
CA TRP A 53 0.18 -8.10 0.06
C TRP A 53 -0.14 -8.08 -1.42
N ARG A 54 -0.61 -6.93 -1.91
CA ARG A 54 -0.73 -6.61 -3.32
C ARG A 54 0.15 -5.40 -3.62
N LEU A 55 0.92 -5.52 -4.69
CA LEU A 55 1.82 -4.49 -5.18
C LEU A 55 1.50 -4.21 -6.65
N ILE A 56 1.29 -2.93 -6.97
CA ILE A 56 1.29 -2.42 -8.34
C ILE A 56 2.52 -1.53 -8.49
N TYR A 57 3.38 -1.86 -9.44
CA TYR A 57 4.65 -1.16 -9.63
C TYR A 57 5.01 -1.06 -11.12
N ARG A 58 5.97 -0.19 -11.46
CA ARG A 58 6.50 -0.03 -12.81
C ARG A 58 7.82 -0.80 -12.97
N PRO A 59 7.86 -1.90 -13.73
CA PRO A 59 9.07 -2.72 -13.86
C PRO A 59 10.24 -1.98 -14.53
N HIS A 60 9.97 -1.02 -15.42
CA HIS A 60 11.01 -0.28 -16.15
C HIS A 60 11.80 0.71 -15.29
N THR A 61 11.24 1.15 -14.15
CA THR A 61 11.94 1.99 -13.18
C THR A 61 12.47 1.19 -11.99
N ALA A 62 12.12 -0.10 -11.90
CA ALA A 62 12.47 -0.94 -10.76
C ALA A 62 13.78 -1.71 -11.03
N PRO A 63 14.58 -1.99 -9.99
CA PRO A 63 15.79 -2.80 -10.13
C PRO A 63 15.46 -4.26 -10.54
N ALA A 64 16.47 -4.97 -11.04
CA ALA A 64 16.34 -6.40 -11.27
C ALA A 64 16.02 -7.13 -9.95
N GLY A 65 15.09 -8.09 -9.99
CA GLY A 65 14.64 -8.80 -8.79
C GLY A 65 13.69 -7.99 -7.88
N ALA A 66 13.13 -6.88 -8.37
CA ALA A 66 12.20 -6.04 -7.61
C ALA A 66 11.02 -6.78 -6.98
N GLU A 67 10.46 -7.79 -7.67
CA GLU A 67 9.36 -8.59 -7.14
C GLU A 67 9.79 -9.35 -5.87
N GLN A 68 10.93 -10.04 -5.91
CA GLN A 68 11.47 -10.78 -4.77
C GLN A 68 11.85 -9.84 -3.63
N GLN A 69 12.53 -8.73 -3.94
CA GLN A 69 12.90 -7.73 -2.94
C GLN A 69 11.68 -7.20 -2.20
N ALA A 70 10.66 -6.76 -2.94
CA ALA A 70 9.43 -6.24 -2.35
C ALA A 70 8.68 -7.32 -1.57
N ALA A 71 8.62 -8.54 -2.08
CA ALA A 71 7.98 -9.66 -1.38
C ALA A 71 8.62 -9.94 -0.02
N HIS A 72 9.96 -10.01 0.04
CA HIS A 72 10.69 -10.21 1.28
C HIS A 72 10.44 -9.06 2.26
N ALA A 73 10.53 -7.82 1.79
CA ALA A 73 10.37 -6.65 2.64
C ALA A 73 8.94 -6.57 3.22
N LEU A 74 7.91 -6.84 2.40
CA LEU A 74 6.52 -6.81 2.84
C LEU A 74 6.18 -7.94 3.82
N CYS A 75 6.56 -9.19 3.54
CA CYS A 75 6.30 -10.28 4.48
C CYS A 75 7.08 -10.11 5.80
N SER A 76 8.22 -9.43 5.79
CA SER A 76 8.99 -9.14 7.01
C SER A 76 8.25 -8.21 7.98
N LEU A 77 7.37 -7.32 7.48
CA LEU A 77 6.50 -6.47 8.32
C LEU A 77 5.58 -7.31 9.21
N GLU A 78 5.18 -8.50 8.73
CA GLU A 78 4.34 -9.44 9.47
C GLU A 78 5.13 -10.49 10.23
N ARG A 79 6.47 -10.43 10.19
CA ARG A 79 7.38 -11.48 10.68
C ARG A 79 7.11 -12.85 10.05
N LYS A 80 6.75 -12.86 8.76
CA LYS A 80 6.50 -14.07 7.95
C LYS A 80 7.52 -14.24 6.83
N ARG A 81 7.56 -15.43 6.24
CA ARG A 81 8.35 -15.71 5.04
C ARG A 81 7.50 -15.56 3.78
N VAL A 82 8.17 -15.33 2.64
CA VAL A 82 7.51 -15.34 1.33
C VAL A 82 7.13 -16.78 1.01
N ALA A 83 5.84 -17.05 0.84
CA ALA A 83 5.35 -18.34 0.39
C ALA A 83 5.27 -18.39 -1.15
N GLN A 84 4.75 -17.33 -1.76
CA GLN A 84 4.55 -17.27 -3.21
C GLN A 84 4.45 -15.82 -3.71
N ILE A 85 4.88 -15.61 -4.95
CA ILE A 85 4.64 -14.37 -5.72
C ILE A 85 3.76 -14.75 -6.91
N VAL A 86 2.59 -14.15 -7.01
CA VAL A 86 1.62 -14.41 -8.07
C VAL A 86 1.50 -13.16 -8.93
N ARG A 87 1.86 -13.26 -10.21
CA ARG A 87 1.66 -12.15 -11.14
C ARG A 87 0.24 -12.18 -11.67
N LEU A 88 -0.44 -11.04 -11.57
CA LEU A 88 -1.82 -10.87 -11.98
C LEU A 88 -1.90 -9.98 -13.21
N PRO A 89 -2.87 -10.23 -14.12
CA PRO A 89 -3.05 -9.40 -15.28
C PRO A 89 -3.66 -8.05 -14.89
N LEU A 90 -3.27 -7.00 -15.61
CA LEU A 90 -3.87 -5.66 -15.56
C LEU A 90 -4.79 -5.55 -16.78
N GLU A 91 -6.06 -5.89 -16.58
CA GLU A 91 -7.05 -6.03 -17.66
C GLU A 91 -8.11 -4.91 -17.62
N ALA A 92 -8.05 -4.03 -16.62
CA ALA A 92 -9.03 -2.97 -16.50
C ALA A 92 -8.75 -1.86 -17.54
N PRO A 93 -9.79 -1.22 -18.11
CA PRO A 93 -9.63 -0.20 -19.15
C PRO A 93 -8.77 1.01 -18.74
N TYR A 94 -8.62 1.25 -17.43
CA TYR A 94 -7.89 2.38 -16.86
C TYR A 94 -6.64 1.95 -16.08
N ASP A 95 -6.17 0.71 -16.27
CA ASP A 95 -4.92 0.25 -15.66
C ASP A 95 -3.71 1.01 -16.24
N ASP A 96 -2.70 1.28 -15.40
CA ASP A 96 -1.49 2.02 -15.79
C ASP A 96 -0.68 1.21 -16.82
N PRO A 97 -0.54 1.69 -18.07
CA PRO A 97 0.16 0.96 -19.11
C PRO A 97 1.64 0.76 -18.74
N GLY A 98 2.08 -0.49 -18.73
CA GLY A 98 3.45 -0.85 -18.35
C GLY A 98 3.68 -0.98 -16.85
N ALA A 99 2.64 -0.89 -16.01
CA ALA A 99 2.70 -1.39 -14.65
C ALA A 99 2.62 -2.92 -14.63
N ALA A 100 3.03 -3.51 -13.52
CA ALA A 100 2.83 -4.91 -13.18
C ALA A 100 2.11 -4.99 -11.84
N LYS A 101 1.19 -5.96 -11.73
CA LYS A 101 0.43 -6.26 -10.51
C LYS A 101 0.85 -7.62 -10.01
N ILE A 102 1.27 -7.70 -8.75
CA ILE A 102 1.60 -8.96 -8.09
C ILE A 102 0.87 -9.06 -6.76
N ASP A 103 0.48 -10.27 -6.41
CA ASP A 103 0.12 -10.65 -5.05
C ASP A 103 1.28 -11.43 -4.43
N VAL A 104 1.65 -11.04 -3.22
CA VAL A 104 2.66 -11.70 -2.40
C VAL A 104 1.95 -12.41 -1.25
N ILE A 105 2.10 -13.72 -1.20
CA ILE A 105 1.53 -14.57 -0.15
C ILE A 105 2.60 -14.81 0.92
N CYS A 106 2.25 -14.59 2.18
CA CYS A 106 3.16 -14.74 3.32
C CYS A 106 2.73 -15.91 4.23
N ALA A 107 3.68 -16.75 4.64
CA ALA A 107 3.47 -17.90 5.54
C ALA A 107 4.43 -17.87 6.74
#